data_AF-A0A7W7F7G6-F1
#
_entry.id   AF-A0A7W7F7G6-F1
#
_cell.length_a   1.000
_cell.length_b   1.000
_cell.length_c   1.000
_cell.angle_alpha   90.00
_cell.angle_beta   90.00
_cell.angle_gamma   90.00
#
_symmetry.space_group_name_H-M   'P 1'
#
loop_
_entity.id
_entity.type
_entity.pdbx_description
1 polymer ?
#
loop_
_entity_poly.entity_id
_entity_poly.type
_entity_poly.pdbx_seq_one_letter_code
_entity_poly.pdbx_strand_id
1 'polypeptide(L)'
;MIDLGDGQRRHLVLMVAGALCGLAFWWLTHGSGPVGDIRTVAATGVCIAGAALAFTLSGVRPLWSAGFAAGCGAVAAGIVYWNLVAGPQADSSGSYDPWFAWQYLCLAAALGIALPVFQTVRDEGGWRLPYAGLHARSWEDIVVAIGAGGFQLAVTLLFALWASLFELIGVEFFSDVFEKPVFITVVGGASIALGISLVRDWPSVIAAMQKALMAVLSVFAPLLAFVLLLFLSFLPVTGLSKLWETTRHATPLMLGALLFALLLVNTVIKDANDQLSSARAMRFGATRLAFAMLPLAVIAAISTGIRVDASGLMPERIWAMIFTGFAIAYGLAYLWPLVRRFEGWADTVRTANVRLALALGVVFLLLSTPILDFRTISAENQAARLLSGKVAPDDFDFAALMFDLGAPGRDALGELADVEDHPQSEAIRHEIGQIYRTSSRWEARTRRAARETAPRLRQTFDRMPVYPSGKKLPEGLIAYLVESDDRPPTWLSGCGENENLLCAAVVADLTGDGLEDAVFISETCEIVSGSRTCWNDTDAYRQKADGWHAGLRPGDAYHSNTEGPIIKALKSGKLEIAPREGMELRVNGKLVAGAD
;
A
#
# COMPACT_ATOMS: atom_id res chain seq x y z
N MET A 1 35.36 -5.22 34.42
CA MET A 1 34.83 -4.14 33.57
C MET A 1 35.59 -4.24 32.25
N ILE A 2 34.93 -4.66 31.17
CA ILE A 2 35.58 -4.90 29.86
C ILE A 2 36.08 -3.55 29.34
N ASP A 3 37.37 -3.46 29.03
CA ASP A 3 37.96 -2.27 28.40
C ASP A 3 37.50 -2.19 26.94
N LEU A 4 36.46 -1.38 26.71
CA LEU A 4 35.86 -1.13 25.40
C LEU A 4 36.65 -0.08 24.58
N GLY A 5 37.81 0.38 25.06
CA GLY A 5 38.69 1.32 24.35
C GLY A 5 39.51 0.68 23.24
N ASP A 6 39.74 -0.63 23.29
CA ASP A 6 40.40 -1.41 22.24
C ASP A 6 39.39 -1.81 21.16
N GLY A 7 39.52 -1.21 19.97
CA GLY A 7 38.60 -1.41 18.84
C GLY A 7 38.44 -2.88 18.47
N GLN A 8 39.51 -3.67 18.45
CA GLN A 8 39.45 -5.09 18.10
C GLN A 8 38.62 -5.89 19.11
N ARG A 9 38.77 -5.60 20.42
CA ARG A 9 37.99 -6.26 21.47
C ARG A 9 36.51 -5.91 21.38
N ARG A 10 36.19 -4.64 21.09
CA ARG A 10 34.81 -4.19 20.93
C ARG A 10 34.11 -4.91 19.76
N HIS A 11 34.80 -5.06 18.63
CA HIS A 11 34.27 -5.74 17.45
C HIS A 11 33.95 -7.20 17.77
N LEU A 12 34.88 -7.91 18.41
CA LEU A 12 34.70 -9.30 18.80
C LEU A 12 33.53 -9.46 19.78
N VAL A 13 33.45 -8.61 20.81
CA VAL A 13 32.38 -8.65 21.81
C VAL A 13 31.01 -8.42 21.17
N LEU A 14 30.87 -7.42 20.30
CA LEU A 14 29.60 -7.13 19.62
C LEU A 14 29.23 -8.24 18.63
N MET A 15 30.19 -8.75 17.85
CA MET A 15 29.96 -9.86 16.93
C MET A 15 29.48 -11.13 17.66
N VAL A 16 30.14 -11.50 18.77
CA VAL A 16 29.74 -12.66 19.58
C VAL A 16 28.36 -12.42 20.21
N ALA A 17 28.11 -11.23 20.76
CA ALA A 17 26.80 -10.88 21.31
C ALA A 17 25.70 -10.96 20.24
N GLY A 18 25.98 -10.49 19.02
CA GLY A 18 25.09 -10.60 17.86
C GLY A 18 24.81 -12.05 17.47
N ALA A 19 25.83 -12.90 17.41
CA ALA A 19 25.68 -14.34 17.18
C ALA A 19 24.81 -15.01 18.25
N LEU A 20 25.04 -14.68 19.53
CA LEU A 20 24.24 -15.21 20.64
C LEU A 20 22.79 -14.73 20.59
N CYS A 21 22.54 -13.48 20.20
CA CYS A 21 21.18 -12.98 19.97
C CYS A 21 20.50 -13.72 18.82
N GLY A 22 21.22 -13.97 17.71
CA GLY A 22 20.73 -14.77 16.59
C GLY A 22 20.41 -16.21 16.99
N LEU A 23 21.27 -16.83 17.80
CA LEU A 23 21.05 -18.18 18.32
C LEU A 23 19.82 -18.24 19.24
N ALA A 24 19.69 -17.25 20.13
CA ALA A 24 18.54 -17.14 21.03
C ALA A 24 17.24 -16.93 20.25
N PHE A 25 17.26 -16.07 19.23
CA PHE A 25 16.12 -15.87 18.32
C PHE A 25 15.73 -17.19 17.66
N TRP A 26 16.68 -17.90 17.03
CA TRP A 26 16.39 -19.19 16.42
C TRP A 26 15.85 -20.20 17.42
N TRP A 27 16.45 -20.33 18.60
CA TRP A 27 16.02 -21.28 19.61
C TRP A 27 14.57 -21.02 20.08
N LEU A 28 14.19 -19.73 20.18
CA LEU A 28 12.83 -19.34 20.53
C LEU A 28 11.84 -19.58 19.38
N THR A 29 12.24 -19.37 18.12
CA THR A 29 11.35 -19.51 16.96
C THR A 29 11.34 -20.92 16.35
N HIS A 30 12.31 -21.78 16.69
CA HIS A 30 12.41 -23.11 16.11
C HIS A 30 11.29 -24.02 16.64
N GLY A 31 10.44 -24.49 15.73
CA GLY A 31 9.30 -25.34 16.08
C GLY A 31 8.15 -24.62 16.78
N SER A 32 8.13 -23.27 16.78
CA SER A 32 6.94 -22.52 17.20
C SER A 32 5.80 -22.74 16.19
N GLY A 33 4.57 -22.95 16.69
CA GLY A 33 3.36 -23.06 15.87
C GLY A 33 2.95 -21.73 15.21
N PRO A 34 1.73 -21.62 14.65
CA PRO A 34 1.26 -20.40 14.00
C PRO A 34 1.31 -19.18 14.94
N VAL A 35 1.31 -18.00 14.30
CA VAL A 35 1.57 -16.67 14.86
C VAL A 35 0.75 -16.43 16.14
N GLY A 36 1.42 -16.23 17.28
CA GLY A 36 0.77 -16.06 18.61
C GLY A 36 1.46 -16.77 19.78
N ASP A 37 2.55 -17.51 19.55
CA ASP A 37 3.32 -18.16 20.63
C ASP A 37 4.06 -17.12 21.50
N ILE A 38 4.04 -17.29 22.82
CA ILE A 38 4.83 -16.50 23.78
C ILE A 38 6.33 -16.53 23.44
N ARG A 39 6.79 -17.57 22.75
CA ARG A 39 8.16 -17.64 22.24
C ARG A 39 8.46 -16.57 21.19
N THR A 40 7.51 -16.23 20.32
CA THR A 40 7.65 -15.13 19.34
C THR A 40 7.78 -13.79 20.04
N VAL A 41 6.99 -13.58 21.11
CA VAL A 41 7.08 -12.39 21.98
C VAL A 41 8.47 -12.27 22.60
N ALA A 42 8.97 -13.36 23.18
CA ALA A 42 10.30 -13.40 23.77
C ALA A 42 11.40 -13.15 22.73
N ALA A 43 11.27 -13.73 21.54
CA ALA A 43 12.22 -13.57 20.44
C ALA A 43 12.31 -12.10 19.99
N THR A 44 11.17 -11.41 19.84
CA THR A 44 11.15 -9.98 19.53
C THR A 44 11.82 -9.15 20.63
N GLY A 45 11.52 -9.45 21.90
CA GLY A 45 12.13 -8.74 23.03
C GLY A 45 13.66 -8.87 23.05
N VAL A 46 14.18 -10.09 22.85
CA VAL A 46 15.62 -10.37 22.79
C VAL A 46 16.28 -9.63 21.61
N CYS A 47 15.68 -9.67 20.42
CA CYS A 47 16.22 -9.00 19.24
C CYS A 47 16.25 -7.47 19.41
N ILE A 48 15.18 -6.87 19.92
CA ILE A 48 15.12 -5.42 20.15
C ILE A 48 16.08 -4.99 21.25
N ALA A 49 16.20 -5.76 22.35
CA ALA A 49 17.19 -5.48 23.38
C ALA A 49 18.62 -5.59 22.83
N GLY A 50 18.93 -6.64 22.07
CA GLY A 50 20.22 -6.85 21.44
C GLY A 50 20.60 -5.72 20.48
N ALA A 51 19.66 -5.31 19.61
CA ALA A 51 19.84 -4.20 18.69
C ALA A 51 20.04 -2.87 19.44
N ALA A 52 19.16 -2.55 20.40
CA ALA A 52 19.30 -1.34 21.22
C ALA A 52 20.64 -1.31 21.98
N LEU A 53 21.10 -2.46 22.48
CA LEU A 53 22.39 -2.57 23.13
C LEU A 53 23.53 -2.36 22.14
N ALA A 54 23.49 -2.96 20.95
CA ALA A 54 24.51 -2.75 19.92
C ALA A 54 24.65 -1.27 19.52
N PHE A 55 23.52 -0.56 19.43
CA PHE A 55 23.51 0.88 19.14
C PHE A 55 23.88 1.75 20.34
N THR A 56 23.64 1.32 21.58
CA THR A 56 23.90 2.17 22.73
C THR A 56 25.22 1.87 23.41
N LEU A 57 25.71 0.63 23.43
CA LEU A 57 26.89 0.26 24.22
C LEU A 57 28.09 1.19 23.94
N SER A 58 28.58 1.82 25.00
CA SER A 58 29.73 2.72 24.96
C SER A 58 30.53 2.59 26.26
N GLY A 59 31.76 3.11 26.28
CA GLY A 59 32.56 3.20 27.51
C GLY A 59 31.96 4.12 28.59
N VAL A 60 30.99 4.97 28.22
CA VAL A 60 30.32 5.90 29.13
C VAL A 60 29.03 5.26 29.66
N ARG A 61 28.91 5.14 30.98
CA ARG A 61 27.71 4.64 31.69
C ARG A 61 27.12 3.36 31.05
N PRO A 62 27.89 2.26 30.94
CA PRO A 62 27.45 1.04 30.24
C PRO A 62 26.20 0.41 30.87
N LEU A 63 26.04 0.50 32.20
CA LEU A 63 24.85 0.02 32.90
C LEU A 63 23.57 0.75 32.49
N TRP A 64 23.65 2.04 32.16
CA TRP A 64 22.48 2.77 31.64
C TRP A 64 22.07 2.24 30.27
N SER A 65 23.06 1.91 29.42
CA SER A 65 22.81 1.36 28.09
C SER A 65 22.18 -0.03 28.18
N ALA A 66 22.64 -0.88 29.11
CA ALA A 66 22.03 -2.17 29.39
C ALA A 66 20.59 -2.03 29.91
N GLY A 67 20.34 -1.10 30.84
CA GLY A 67 18.99 -0.84 31.36
C GLY A 67 18.03 -0.32 30.29
N PHE A 68 18.47 0.61 29.45
CA PHE A 68 17.68 1.11 28.32
C PHE A 68 17.38 0.01 27.30
N ALA A 69 18.39 -0.78 26.92
CA ALA A 69 18.22 -1.89 25.99
C ALA A 69 17.21 -2.93 26.51
N ALA A 70 17.32 -3.32 27.79
CA ALA A 70 16.36 -4.20 28.43
C ALA A 70 14.94 -3.59 28.47
N GLY A 71 14.82 -2.29 28.75
CA GLY A 71 13.56 -1.56 28.70
C GLY A 71 12.92 -1.56 27.31
N CYS A 72 13.70 -1.28 26.25
CA CYS A 72 13.24 -1.36 24.87
C CYS A 72 12.77 -2.76 24.50
N GLY A 73 13.51 -3.79 24.89
CA GLY A 73 13.12 -5.19 24.68
C GLY A 73 11.82 -5.55 25.40
N ALA A 74 11.67 -5.14 26.66
CA ALA A 74 10.46 -5.37 27.45
C ALA A 74 9.23 -4.65 26.87
N VAL A 75 9.39 -3.38 26.45
CA VAL A 75 8.32 -2.61 25.81
C VAL A 75 7.92 -3.24 24.48
N ALA A 76 8.89 -3.61 23.63
CA ALA A 76 8.61 -4.27 22.37
C ALA A 76 7.91 -5.62 22.55
N ALA A 77 8.40 -6.46 23.47
CA ALA A 77 7.75 -7.73 23.81
C ALA A 77 6.34 -7.51 24.34
N GLY A 78 6.12 -6.56 25.25
CA GLY A 78 4.79 -6.24 25.78
C GLY A 78 3.82 -5.78 24.69
N ILE A 79 4.28 -4.97 23.75
CA ILE A 79 3.48 -4.51 22.60
C ILE A 79 3.16 -5.67 21.66
N VAL A 80 4.13 -6.53 21.34
CA VAL A 80 3.90 -7.72 20.49
C VAL A 80 2.94 -8.69 21.17
N TYR A 81 3.10 -8.92 22.47
CA TYR A 81 2.18 -9.73 23.28
C TYR A 81 0.76 -9.16 23.24
N TRP A 82 0.62 -7.85 23.41
CA TRP A 82 -0.69 -7.21 23.36
C TRP A 82 -1.30 -7.28 21.96
N ASN A 83 -0.54 -7.11 20.88
CA ASN A 83 -1.09 -7.19 19.53
C ASN A 83 -1.41 -8.63 19.08
N LEU A 84 -0.59 -9.62 19.45
CA LEU A 84 -0.69 -10.99 18.93
C LEU A 84 -1.39 -11.99 19.87
N VAL A 85 -1.36 -11.77 21.19
CA VAL A 85 -1.79 -12.78 22.18
C VAL A 85 -2.98 -12.31 23.00
N ALA A 86 -2.93 -11.10 23.55
CA ALA A 86 -3.88 -10.65 24.55
C ALA A 86 -4.90 -9.60 24.06
N GLY A 87 -4.65 -8.98 22.90
CA GLY A 87 -5.44 -7.85 22.43
C GLY A 87 -6.69 -8.25 21.63
N PRO A 88 -7.59 -7.29 21.39
CA PRO A 88 -8.83 -7.50 20.62
C PRO A 88 -8.61 -8.01 19.19
N GLN A 89 -7.38 -7.90 18.69
CA GLN A 89 -6.96 -8.21 17.32
C GLN A 89 -6.27 -9.58 17.22
N ALA A 90 -6.19 -10.33 18.33
CA ALA A 90 -5.78 -11.72 18.33
C ALA A 90 -6.87 -12.53 17.63
N ASP A 91 -6.86 -12.48 16.30
CA ASP A 91 -7.79 -13.20 15.43
C ASP A 91 -7.67 -14.69 15.74
N SER A 92 -8.78 -15.37 16.01
CA SER A 92 -8.81 -16.82 16.29
C SER A 92 -8.35 -17.68 15.10
N SER A 93 -8.10 -17.07 13.94
CA SER A 93 -7.55 -17.68 12.74
C SER A 93 -6.02 -17.77 12.73
N GLY A 94 -5.30 -17.07 13.63
CA GLY A 94 -3.83 -17.09 13.70
C GLY A 94 -3.10 -16.58 12.44
N SER A 95 -3.83 -15.96 11.50
CA SER A 95 -3.26 -15.44 10.25
C SER A 95 -2.75 -14.01 10.46
N TYR A 96 -1.42 -13.85 10.45
CA TYR A 96 -0.77 -12.55 10.33
C TYR A 96 -1.22 -11.86 9.04
N ASP A 97 -1.94 -10.75 9.14
CA ASP A 97 -2.27 -9.92 7.98
C ASP A 97 -1.09 -8.97 7.70
N PRO A 98 -0.32 -9.19 6.61
CA PRO A 98 0.85 -8.38 6.30
C PRO A 98 0.55 -6.89 6.11
N TRP A 99 -0.70 -6.53 5.77
CA TRP A 99 -1.13 -5.13 5.64
C TRP A 99 -1.20 -4.37 6.96
N PHE A 100 -1.16 -5.06 8.10
CA PHE A 100 -1.20 -4.42 9.41
C PHE A 100 0.14 -4.46 10.16
N ALA A 101 1.24 -4.77 9.47
CA ALA A 101 2.60 -4.70 9.99
C ALA A 101 3.07 -3.26 10.35
N TRP A 102 2.25 -2.23 10.05
CA TRP A 102 2.58 -0.83 10.33
C TRP A 102 2.76 -0.54 11.83
N GLN A 103 2.14 -1.31 12.72
CA GLN A 103 2.36 -1.20 14.17
C GLN A 103 3.82 -1.47 14.54
N TYR A 104 4.46 -2.45 13.89
CA TYR A 104 5.88 -2.74 14.06
C TYR A 104 6.77 -1.68 13.42
N LEU A 105 6.34 -1.08 12.31
CA LEU A 105 7.02 0.09 11.74
C LEU A 105 6.96 1.29 12.69
N CYS A 106 5.82 1.52 13.36
CA CYS A 106 5.67 2.55 14.37
C CYS A 106 6.54 2.27 15.59
N LEU A 107 6.58 1.01 16.06
CA LEU A 107 7.48 0.60 17.13
C LEU A 107 8.94 0.86 16.76
N ALA A 108 9.36 0.45 15.56
CA ALA A 108 10.70 0.69 15.06
C ALA A 108 11.01 2.20 14.96
N ALA A 109 10.07 3.01 14.48
CA ALA A 109 10.22 4.47 14.41
C ALA A 109 10.32 5.11 15.80
N ALA A 110 9.48 4.68 16.76
CA ALA A 110 9.52 5.16 18.14
C ALA A 110 10.86 4.82 18.82
N LEU A 111 11.34 3.58 18.65
CA LEU A 111 12.65 3.15 19.15
C LEU A 111 13.81 3.87 18.46
N GLY A 112 13.69 4.09 17.14
CA GLY A 112 14.64 4.88 16.34
C GLY A 112 14.76 6.32 16.80
N ILE A 113 13.67 6.94 17.28
CA ILE A 113 13.70 8.27 17.90
C ILE A 113 14.24 8.20 19.34
N ALA A 114 13.88 7.17 20.10
CA ALA A 114 14.31 7.01 21.48
C ALA A 114 15.83 6.76 21.61
N LEU A 115 16.45 6.09 20.64
CA LEU A 115 17.88 5.79 20.58
C LEU A 115 18.78 7.03 20.73
N PRO A 116 18.74 8.02 19.82
CA PRO A 116 19.60 9.20 19.92
C PRO A 116 19.24 10.10 21.11
N VAL A 117 17.97 10.09 21.55
CA VAL A 117 17.53 10.78 22.78
C VAL A 117 18.24 10.18 23.99
N PHE A 118 18.19 8.85 24.12
CA PHE A 118 18.85 8.15 25.21
C PHE A 118 20.38 8.32 25.16
N GLN A 119 21.00 8.16 23.98
CA GLN A 119 22.43 8.35 23.81
C GLN A 119 22.85 9.76 24.26
N THR A 120 22.08 10.79 23.89
CA THR A 120 22.35 12.18 24.31
C THR A 120 22.20 12.36 25.82
N VAL A 121 21.12 11.86 26.43
CA VAL A 121 20.90 11.90 27.90
C VAL A 121 22.03 11.20 28.65
N ARG A 122 22.47 10.05 28.12
CA ARG A 122 23.57 9.28 28.70
C ARG A 122 24.89 10.02 28.57
N ASP A 123 25.19 10.63 27.44
CA ASP A 123 26.45 11.34 27.21
C ASP A 123 26.52 12.60 28.11
N GLU A 124 25.43 13.37 28.19
CA GLU A 124 25.29 14.55 29.05
C GLU A 124 25.21 14.21 30.55
N GLY A 125 24.86 12.96 30.90
CA GLY A 125 24.71 12.52 32.29
C GLY A 125 23.46 13.03 33.00
N GLY A 126 22.44 13.40 32.25
CA GLY A 126 21.18 13.92 32.78
C GLY A 126 20.21 14.26 31.66
N TRP A 127 18.99 14.67 32.02
CA TRP A 127 17.91 15.03 31.08
C TRP A 127 18.17 16.38 30.40
N ARG A 128 19.24 16.44 29.59
CA ARG A 128 19.65 17.58 28.78
C ARG A 128 19.73 17.12 27.33
N LEU A 129 19.05 17.83 26.45
CA LEU A 129 18.95 17.49 25.03
C LEU A 129 19.42 18.67 24.17
N PRO A 130 20.73 18.98 24.17
CA PRO A 130 21.26 19.98 23.26
C PRO A 130 21.00 19.54 21.81
N TYR A 131 20.42 20.43 21.01
CA TYR A 131 20.05 20.12 19.62
C TYR A 131 21.22 19.55 18.81
N ALA A 132 22.42 20.11 18.98
CA ALA A 132 23.60 19.66 18.24
C ALA A 132 23.99 18.21 18.58
N GLY A 133 23.93 17.82 19.86
CA GLY A 133 24.22 16.46 20.30
C GLY A 133 23.18 15.46 19.78
N LEU A 134 21.90 15.80 19.94
CA LEU A 134 20.79 14.96 19.47
C LEU A 134 20.86 14.76 17.95
N HIS A 135 21.02 15.84 17.19
CA HIS A 135 21.10 15.79 15.73
C HIS A 135 22.33 15.00 15.25
N ALA A 136 23.48 15.11 15.93
CA ALA A 136 24.66 14.33 15.59
C ALA A 136 24.41 12.83 15.79
N ARG A 137 23.85 12.45 16.94
CA ARG A 137 23.50 11.06 17.26
C ARG A 137 22.44 10.48 16.32
N SER A 138 21.38 11.22 16.01
CA SER A 138 20.36 10.77 15.05
C SER A 138 20.95 10.46 13.68
N TRP A 139 21.89 11.27 13.20
CA TRP A 139 22.51 11.05 11.90
C TRP A 139 23.54 9.92 11.92
N GLU A 140 24.31 9.82 13.00
CA GLU A 140 25.22 8.70 13.24
C GLU A 140 24.45 7.38 13.21
N ASP A 141 23.34 7.27 13.95
CA ASP A 141 22.52 6.06 13.99
C ASP A 141 21.97 5.68 12.61
N ILE A 142 21.51 6.65 11.81
CA ILE A 142 21.04 6.39 10.43
C ILE A 142 22.17 5.84 9.55
N VAL A 143 23.34 6.47 9.56
CA VAL A 143 24.48 6.03 8.73
C VAL A 143 24.99 4.66 9.20
N VAL A 144 25.05 4.44 10.51
CA VAL A 144 25.42 3.15 11.10
C VAL A 144 24.41 2.06 10.72
N ALA A 145 23.11 2.34 10.76
CA ALA A 145 22.08 1.38 10.37
C ALA A 145 22.17 1.01 8.88
N ILE A 146 22.33 2.00 7.99
CA ILE A 146 22.51 1.76 6.54
C ILE A 146 23.81 0.97 6.29
N GLY A 147 24.91 1.37 6.92
CA GLY A 147 26.20 0.70 6.75
C GLY A 147 26.18 -0.74 7.28
N ALA A 148 25.56 -0.98 8.43
CA ALA A 148 25.37 -2.32 8.97
C ALA A 148 24.47 -3.19 8.09
N GLY A 149 23.40 -2.62 7.53
CA GLY A 149 22.53 -3.29 6.56
C GLY A 149 23.28 -3.65 5.27
N GLY A 150 24.10 -2.73 4.75
CA GLY A 150 24.95 -2.98 3.58
C GLY A 150 26.02 -4.04 3.84
N PHE A 151 26.63 -4.04 5.03
CA PHE A 151 27.56 -5.08 5.45
C PHE A 151 26.88 -6.44 5.56
N GLN A 152 25.69 -6.50 6.18
CA GLN A 152 24.90 -7.73 6.24
C GLN A 152 24.56 -8.25 4.84
N LEU A 153 24.11 -7.38 3.94
CA LEU A 153 23.84 -7.75 2.55
C LEU A 153 25.10 -8.31 1.87
N ALA A 154 26.25 -7.66 2.03
CA ALA A 154 27.51 -8.11 1.44
C ALA A 154 27.93 -9.50 1.97
N VAL A 155 27.79 -9.73 3.28
CA VAL A 155 28.06 -11.04 3.90
C VAL A 155 27.11 -12.11 3.35
N THR A 156 25.81 -11.81 3.26
CA THR A 156 24.83 -12.74 2.68
C THR A 156 25.15 -13.08 1.22
N LEU A 157 25.49 -12.08 0.41
CA LEU A 157 25.88 -12.29 -0.99
C LEU A 157 27.17 -13.11 -1.12
N LEU A 158 28.14 -12.91 -0.22
CA LEU A 158 29.38 -13.68 -0.20
C LEU A 158 29.11 -15.16 0.12
N PHE A 159 28.25 -15.46 1.09
CA PHE A 159 27.85 -16.84 1.41
C PHE A 159 27.04 -17.48 0.27
N ALA A 160 26.15 -16.73 -0.37
CA ALA A 160 25.42 -17.20 -1.54
C ALA A 160 26.37 -17.55 -2.69
N LEU A 161 27.32 -16.66 -3.01
CA LEU A 161 28.34 -16.91 -4.02
C LEU A 161 29.21 -18.12 -3.67
N TRP A 162 29.63 -18.26 -2.41
CA TRP A 162 30.38 -19.42 -1.94
C TRP A 162 29.57 -20.71 -2.16
N ALA A 163 28.32 -20.77 -1.72
CA ALA A 163 27.46 -21.94 -1.94
C ALA A 163 27.36 -22.30 -3.43
N SER A 164 27.01 -21.32 -4.28
CA SER A 164 26.82 -21.57 -5.71
C SER A 164 28.10 -22.00 -6.44
N LEU A 165 29.27 -21.50 -6.05
CA LEU A 165 30.55 -21.91 -6.66
C LEU A 165 30.87 -23.38 -6.40
N PHE A 166 30.54 -23.88 -5.21
CA PHE A 166 30.78 -25.28 -4.86
C PHE A 166 29.71 -26.22 -5.40
N GLU A 167 28.46 -25.76 -5.46
CA GLU A 167 27.37 -26.47 -6.12
C GLU A 167 27.70 -26.75 -7.60
N LEU A 168 28.34 -25.80 -8.29
CA LEU A 168 28.76 -25.96 -9.69
C LEU A 168 29.74 -27.12 -9.92
N ILE A 169 30.55 -27.48 -8.92
CA ILE A 169 31.48 -28.63 -8.98
C ILE A 169 30.93 -29.88 -8.28
N GLY A 170 29.64 -29.88 -7.94
CA GLY A 170 28.93 -31.02 -7.35
C GLY A 170 29.04 -31.13 -5.82
N VAL A 171 29.39 -30.06 -5.11
CA VAL A 171 29.49 -30.04 -3.64
C VAL A 171 28.35 -29.22 -3.03
N GLU A 172 27.27 -29.89 -2.63
CA GLU A 172 26.06 -29.26 -2.04
C GLU A 172 26.20 -28.89 -0.56
N PHE A 173 27.21 -29.44 0.13
CA PHE A 173 27.42 -29.27 1.59
C PHE A 173 27.34 -27.81 2.07
N PHE A 174 27.88 -26.85 1.32
CA PHE A 174 27.88 -25.44 1.72
C PHE A 174 26.49 -24.82 1.60
N SER A 175 25.75 -25.14 0.53
CA SER A 175 24.38 -24.69 0.37
C SER A 175 23.51 -25.20 1.51
N ASP A 176 23.58 -26.51 1.78
CA ASP A 176 22.84 -27.17 2.86
C ASP A 176 23.11 -26.58 4.25
N VAL A 177 24.34 -26.11 4.50
CA VAL A 177 24.70 -25.49 5.77
C VAL A 177 24.25 -24.04 5.83
N PHE A 178 24.44 -23.27 4.76
CA PHE A 178 24.18 -21.82 4.75
C PHE A 178 22.69 -21.49 4.71
N GLU A 179 21.87 -22.36 4.11
CA GLU A 179 20.41 -22.20 4.06
C GLU A 179 19.71 -22.60 5.37
N LYS A 180 20.42 -23.23 6.32
CA LYS A 180 19.83 -23.58 7.62
C LYS A 180 19.39 -22.32 8.37
N PRO A 181 18.15 -22.27 8.90
CA PRO A 181 17.66 -21.11 9.66
C PRO A 181 18.56 -20.72 10.84
N VAL A 182 19.20 -21.71 11.50
CA VAL A 182 20.16 -21.47 12.59
C VAL A 182 21.38 -20.68 12.10
N PHE A 183 21.90 -21.07 10.94
CA PHE A 183 23.06 -20.42 10.34
C PHE A 183 22.73 -18.99 9.96
N ILE A 184 21.61 -18.79 9.25
CA ILE A 184 21.15 -17.47 8.79
C ILE A 184 20.98 -16.50 9.96
N THR A 185 20.33 -16.94 11.05
CA THR A 185 20.04 -16.10 12.22
C THR A 185 21.30 -15.80 13.04
N VAL A 186 22.18 -16.79 13.28
CA VAL A 186 23.43 -16.59 14.03
C VAL A 186 24.40 -15.72 13.24
N VAL A 187 24.66 -16.06 11.97
CA VAL A 187 25.57 -15.29 11.12
C VAL A 187 25.01 -13.91 10.85
N GLY A 188 23.70 -13.79 10.58
CA GLY A 188 23.03 -12.50 10.38
C GLY A 188 23.06 -11.60 11.61
N GLY A 189 22.89 -12.16 12.81
CA GLY A 189 23.06 -11.40 14.06
C GLY A 189 24.49 -10.94 14.27
N ALA A 190 25.47 -11.82 14.02
CA ALA A 190 26.89 -11.52 14.15
C ALA A 190 27.35 -10.44 13.17
N SER A 191 26.96 -10.54 11.90
CA SER A 191 27.30 -9.61 10.83
C SER A 191 26.67 -8.24 11.04
N ILE A 192 25.40 -8.14 11.45
CA ILE A 192 24.77 -6.84 11.78
C ILE A 192 25.52 -6.18 12.93
N ALA A 193 25.80 -6.90 14.01
CA ALA A 193 26.49 -6.33 15.17
C ALA A 193 27.94 -5.93 14.85
N LEU A 194 28.64 -6.72 14.03
CA LEU A 194 29.96 -6.39 13.52
C LEU A 194 29.91 -5.15 12.61
N GLY A 195 28.94 -5.08 11.69
CA GLY A 195 28.72 -3.95 10.80
C GLY A 195 28.47 -2.65 11.57
N ILE A 196 27.63 -2.70 12.62
CA ILE A 196 27.42 -1.57 13.54
C ILE A 196 28.76 -1.13 14.14
N SER A 197 29.56 -2.08 14.64
CA SER A 197 30.83 -1.78 15.29
C SER A 197 31.88 -1.20 14.35
N LEU A 198 31.95 -1.71 13.11
CA LEU A 198 32.90 -1.26 12.08
C LEU A 198 32.60 0.15 11.61
N VAL A 199 31.34 0.44 11.28
CA VAL A 199 30.94 1.76 10.77
C VAL A 199 31.15 2.85 11.83
N ARG A 200 30.94 2.53 13.10
CA ARG A 200 31.20 3.45 14.24
C ARG A 200 32.65 3.89 14.38
N ASP A 201 33.61 3.10 13.89
CA ASP A 201 35.02 3.48 13.91
C ASP A 201 35.42 4.47 12.82
N TRP A 202 34.48 4.89 11.95
CA TRP A 202 34.74 5.83 10.87
C TRP A 202 34.04 7.18 11.06
N PRO A 203 34.28 7.90 12.19
CA PRO A 203 33.57 9.15 12.48
C PRO A 203 33.84 10.24 11.43
N SER A 204 35.02 10.24 10.80
CA SER A 204 35.36 11.16 9.71
C SER A 204 34.52 10.90 8.45
N VAL A 205 34.23 9.64 8.12
CA VAL A 205 33.39 9.26 6.97
C VAL A 205 31.94 9.64 7.24
N ILE A 206 31.42 9.35 8.43
CA ILE A 206 30.06 9.74 8.83
C ILE A 206 29.89 11.25 8.73
N ALA A 207 30.86 12.02 9.27
CA ALA A 207 30.84 13.47 9.18
C ALA A 207 30.95 13.99 7.73
N ALA A 208 31.79 13.36 6.89
CA ALA A 208 31.94 13.73 5.48
C ALA A 208 30.66 13.47 4.68
N MET A 209 30.04 12.29 4.81
CA MET A 209 28.77 11.94 4.16
C MET A 209 27.66 12.89 4.60
N GLN A 210 27.60 13.22 5.89
CA GLN A 210 26.63 14.19 6.40
C GLN A 210 26.82 15.57 5.76
N LYS A 211 28.06 16.08 5.73
CA LYS A 211 28.37 17.38 5.10
C LYS A 211 28.01 17.37 3.62
N ALA A 212 28.35 16.31 2.90
CA ALA A 212 28.04 16.17 1.48
C ALA A 212 26.52 16.18 1.22
N LEU A 213 25.75 15.36 1.97
CA LEU A 213 24.30 15.31 1.81
C LEU A 213 23.64 16.66 2.16
N MET A 214 24.04 17.28 3.28
CA MET A 214 23.51 18.57 3.70
C MET A 214 23.83 19.67 2.69
N ALA A 215 25.03 19.66 2.10
CA ALA A 215 25.42 20.59 1.05
C ALA A 215 24.52 20.42 -0.19
N VAL A 216 24.32 19.19 -0.68
CA VAL A 216 23.45 18.93 -1.83
C VAL A 216 22.01 19.36 -1.55
N LEU A 217 21.45 18.99 -0.39
CA LEU A 217 20.09 19.37 0.00
C LEU A 217 19.94 20.90 0.11
N SER A 218 20.91 21.59 0.71
CA SER A 218 20.84 23.05 0.88
C SER A 218 20.73 23.82 -0.44
N VAL A 219 21.27 23.30 -1.54
CA VAL A 219 21.15 23.90 -2.89
C VAL A 219 19.72 23.84 -3.42
N PHE A 220 18.96 22.79 -3.07
CA PHE A 220 17.55 22.66 -3.47
C PHE A 220 16.62 23.59 -2.69
N ALA A 221 17.03 24.12 -1.53
CA ALA A 221 16.19 24.94 -0.67
C ALA A 221 15.60 26.18 -1.37
N PRO A 222 16.39 27.04 -2.05
CA PRO A 222 15.84 28.19 -2.77
C PRO A 222 14.95 27.80 -3.96
N LEU A 223 15.28 26.72 -4.67
CA LEU A 223 14.48 26.24 -5.80
C LEU A 223 13.11 25.75 -5.33
N LEU A 224 13.07 24.92 -4.28
CA LEU A 224 11.81 24.45 -3.69
C LEU A 224 11.00 25.63 -3.14
N ALA A 225 11.65 26.58 -2.47
CA ALA A 225 10.98 27.79 -1.98
C ALA A 225 10.29 28.54 -3.12
N PHE A 226 10.97 28.71 -4.25
CA PHE A 226 10.41 29.36 -5.43
C PHE A 226 9.19 28.58 -5.96
N VAL A 227 9.31 27.28 -6.17
CA VAL A 227 8.21 26.43 -6.68
C VAL A 227 7.00 26.45 -5.75
N LEU A 228 7.21 26.33 -4.44
CA LEU A 228 6.12 26.34 -3.46
C LEU A 228 5.43 27.69 -3.35
N LEU A 229 6.19 28.79 -3.35
CA LEU A 229 5.59 30.13 -3.37
C LEU A 229 4.85 30.41 -4.67
N LEU A 230 5.40 29.97 -5.80
CA LEU A 230 4.74 30.09 -7.10
C LEU A 230 3.40 29.33 -7.07
N PHE A 231 3.41 28.06 -6.67
CA PHE A 231 2.21 27.26 -6.51
C PHE A 231 1.18 27.94 -5.60
N LEU A 232 1.57 28.38 -4.40
CA LEU A 232 0.69 29.07 -3.46
C LEU A 232 0.14 30.40 -4.04
N SER A 233 0.91 31.10 -4.87
CA SER A 233 0.48 32.37 -5.49
C SER A 233 -0.54 32.16 -6.62
N PHE A 234 -0.54 31.00 -7.28
CA PHE A 234 -1.52 30.66 -8.31
C PHE A 234 -2.86 30.19 -7.71
N LEU A 235 -2.87 29.64 -6.49
CA LEU A 235 -4.09 29.09 -5.87
C LEU A 235 -5.26 30.08 -5.74
N PRO A 236 -5.06 31.36 -5.37
CA PRO A 236 -6.14 32.34 -5.34
C PRO A 236 -6.79 32.58 -6.70
N VAL A 237 -6.06 32.36 -7.80
CA VAL A 237 -6.52 32.57 -9.18
C VAL A 237 -7.17 31.31 -9.74
N THR A 238 -6.57 30.13 -9.51
CA THR A 238 -7.07 28.86 -10.06
C THR A 238 -8.24 28.26 -9.27
N GLY A 239 -8.39 28.66 -8.01
CA GLY A 239 -9.39 28.14 -7.08
C GLY A 239 -8.95 26.83 -6.43
N LEU A 240 -9.37 26.62 -5.18
CA LEU A 240 -9.09 25.38 -4.44
C LEU A 240 -9.86 24.17 -4.99
N SER A 241 -10.99 24.37 -5.67
CA SER A 241 -11.82 23.27 -6.19
C SER A 241 -11.07 22.37 -7.17
N LYS A 242 -10.24 22.95 -8.04
CA LYS A 242 -9.48 22.20 -9.04
C LYS A 242 -8.48 21.22 -8.42
N LEU A 243 -7.92 21.51 -7.24
CA LEU A 243 -7.02 20.59 -6.52
C LEU A 243 -7.73 19.28 -6.15
N TRP A 244 -9.02 19.38 -5.80
CA TRP A 244 -9.81 18.24 -5.34
C TRP A 244 -10.37 17.43 -6.51
N GLU A 245 -10.84 18.11 -7.55
CA GLU A 245 -11.41 17.50 -8.75
C GLU A 245 -10.34 16.80 -9.61
N THR A 246 -9.14 17.41 -9.72
CA THR A 246 -8.12 16.97 -10.68
C THR A 246 -7.17 15.92 -10.09
N THR A 247 -7.04 15.81 -8.76
CA THR A 247 -5.99 14.96 -8.15
C THR A 247 -6.50 14.12 -6.98
N ARG A 248 -6.59 12.80 -7.21
CA ARG A 248 -6.90 11.81 -6.16
C ARG A 248 -5.87 11.78 -5.01
N HIS A 249 -4.69 12.37 -5.18
CA HIS A 249 -3.54 12.36 -4.25
C HIS A 249 -3.08 13.75 -3.77
N ALA A 250 -3.99 14.73 -3.63
CA ALA A 250 -3.63 16.07 -3.19
C ALA A 250 -2.98 16.11 -1.78
N THR A 251 -3.53 15.39 -0.79
CA THR A 251 -2.97 15.38 0.58
C THR A 251 -1.54 14.80 0.63
N PRO A 252 -1.25 13.60 0.10
CA PRO A 252 0.11 13.06 0.12
C PRO A 252 1.13 13.97 -0.56
N LEU A 253 0.74 14.64 -1.66
CA LEU A 253 1.63 15.57 -2.36
C LEU A 253 1.97 16.80 -1.51
N MET A 254 0.98 17.42 -0.85
CA MET A 254 1.20 18.57 0.04
C MET A 254 2.05 18.19 1.25
N LEU A 255 1.77 17.04 1.88
CA LEU A 255 2.55 16.53 3.01
C LEU A 255 3.97 16.17 2.61
N GLY A 256 4.17 15.54 1.44
CA GLY A 256 5.49 15.25 0.90
C GLY A 256 6.30 16.51 0.61
N ALA A 257 5.66 17.53 0.01
CA ALA A 257 6.28 18.83 -0.22
C ALA A 257 6.67 19.52 1.09
N LEU A 258 5.82 19.44 2.12
CA LEU A 258 6.09 19.98 3.45
C LEU A 258 7.23 19.23 4.16
N LEU A 259 7.26 17.90 4.07
CA LEU A 259 8.35 17.08 4.62
C LEU A 259 9.68 17.43 3.95
N PHE A 260 9.67 17.60 2.63
CA PHE A 260 10.86 18.03 1.90
C PHE A 260 11.27 19.45 2.30
N ALA A 261 10.33 20.38 2.42
CA ALA A 261 10.59 21.72 2.95
C ALA A 261 11.21 21.67 4.36
N LEU A 262 10.65 20.85 5.26
CA LEU A 262 11.17 20.64 6.62
C LEU A 262 12.62 20.16 6.59
N LEU A 263 12.93 19.15 5.77
CA LEU A 263 14.28 18.62 5.60
C LEU A 263 15.24 19.73 5.16
N LEU A 264 14.88 20.49 4.13
CA LEU A 264 15.70 21.57 3.56
C LEU A 264 15.87 22.76 4.51
N VAL A 265 14.85 23.13 5.29
CA VAL A 265 15.01 24.19 6.29
C VAL A 265 15.98 23.75 7.39
N ASN A 266 15.91 22.48 7.82
CA ASN A 266 16.80 21.95 8.85
C ASN A 266 18.27 21.88 8.43
N THR A 267 18.56 21.67 7.14
CA THR A 267 19.94 21.71 6.64
C THR A 267 20.54 23.10 6.79
N VAL A 268 19.77 24.15 6.48
CA VAL A 268 20.19 25.55 6.61
C VAL A 268 20.30 26.01 8.07
N ILE A 269 19.38 25.57 8.94
CA ILE A 269 19.41 25.92 10.38
C ILE A 269 20.62 25.29 11.08
N LYS A 270 21.13 24.16 10.61
CA LYS A 270 22.29 23.49 11.21
C LYS A 270 23.59 24.29 11.04
N ASP A 271 23.83 24.84 9.86
CA ASP A 271 25.11 25.49 9.49
C ASP A 271 25.23 26.97 9.94
N ALA A 272 24.43 27.42 10.91
CA ALA A 272 24.40 28.82 11.32
C ALA A 272 25.67 29.33 12.05
N ASN A 273 26.72 28.52 12.20
CA ASN A 273 28.05 29.00 12.59
C ASN A 273 28.74 29.67 11.38
N ASP A 274 28.40 30.94 11.14
CA ASP A 274 29.12 32.07 10.51
C ASP A 274 30.18 31.89 9.39
N GLN A 275 30.43 30.70 8.85
CA GLN A 275 31.38 30.48 7.77
C GLN A 275 30.63 30.19 6.48
N LEU A 276 30.22 31.26 5.79
CA LEU A 276 30.36 31.47 4.34
C LEU A 276 29.37 32.53 3.84
N SER A 277 29.88 33.45 3.03
CA SER A 277 29.17 34.47 2.26
C SER A 277 28.09 33.94 1.29
N SER A 278 27.95 32.60 1.16
CA SER A 278 26.86 31.87 0.48
C SER A 278 25.52 31.86 1.26
N ALA A 279 25.52 32.30 2.52
CA ALA A 279 24.41 32.14 3.45
C ALA A 279 23.11 32.90 3.10
N ARG A 280 23.15 33.96 2.27
CA ARG A 280 21.95 34.84 2.11
C ARG A 280 20.84 34.19 1.29
N ALA A 281 21.17 33.57 0.16
CA ALA A 281 20.17 32.90 -0.69
C ALA A 281 19.57 31.67 0.01
N MET A 282 20.40 30.92 0.74
CA MET A 282 19.95 29.77 1.54
C MET A 282 19.10 30.18 2.74
N ARG A 283 19.49 31.21 3.49
CA ARG A 283 18.67 31.77 4.60
C ARG A 283 17.34 32.32 4.07
N PHE A 284 17.36 32.98 2.91
CA PHE A 284 16.13 33.41 2.24
C PHE A 284 15.25 32.23 1.87
N GLY A 285 15.81 31.20 1.20
CA GLY A 285 15.11 29.97 0.87
C GLY A 285 14.48 29.30 2.09
N ALA A 286 15.24 29.10 3.16
CA ALA A 286 14.77 28.53 4.43
C ALA A 286 13.63 29.32 5.05
N THR A 287 13.72 30.66 5.05
CA THR A 287 12.66 31.53 5.56
C THR A 287 11.39 31.42 4.73
N ARG A 288 11.51 31.36 3.39
CA ARG A 288 10.38 31.20 2.47
C ARG A 288 9.74 29.81 2.56
N LEU A 289 10.54 28.77 2.76
CA LEU A 289 10.05 27.41 3.03
C LEU A 289 9.27 27.37 4.35
N ALA A 290 9.82 27.95 5.43
CA ALA A 290 9.13 28.04 6.72
C ALA A 290 7.76 28.75 6.59
N PHE A 291 7.70 29.80 5.77
CA PHE A 291 6.43 30.46 5.46
C PHE A 291 5.47 29.56 4.66
N ALA A 292 5.96 28.85 3.64
CA ALA A 292 5.15 27.99 2.79
C ALA A 292 4.60 26.75 3.51
N MET A 293 5.27 26.26 4.55
CA MET A 293 4.85 25.06 5.29
C MET A 293 3.45 25.17 5.89
N LEU A 294 3.11 26.27 6.58
CA LEU A 294 1.80 26.38 7.23
C LEU A 294 0.63 26.41 6.22
N PRO A 295 0.65 27.23 5.14
CA PRO A 295 -0.36 27.18 4.09
C PRO A 295 -0.52 25.78 3.48
N LEU A 296 0.57 25.08 3.18
CA LEU A 296 0.51 23.71 2.67
C LEU A 296 -0.16 22.74 3.65
N ALA A 297 0.16 22.85 4.94
CA ALA A 297 -0.48 22.05 5.99
C ALA A 297 -1.98 22.34 6.11
N VAL A 298 -2.38 23.62 5.99
CA VAL A 298 -3.80 24.02 6.01
C VAL A 298 -4.54 23.47 4.79
N ILE A 299 -3.94 23.54 3.60
CA ILE A 299 -4.53 22.94 2.39
C ILE A 299 -4.67 21.42 2.57
N ALA A 300 -3.65 20.73 3.12
CA ALA A 300 -3.72 19.31 3.43
C ALA A 300 -4.83 18.99 4.45
N ALA A 301 -5.08 19.86 5.43
CA ALA A 301 -6.16 19.72 6.40
C ALA A 301 -7.54 19.84 5.75
N ILE A 302 -7.74 20.86 4.92
CA ILE A 302 -9.00 21.04 4.17
C ILE A 302 -9.24 19.84 3.25
N SER A 303 -8.20 19.38 2.52
CA SER A 303 -8.25 18.17 1.67
C SER A 303 -8.77 16.96 2.42
N THR A 304 -8.17 16.73 3.60
CA THR A 304 -8.43 15.55 4.40
C THR A 304 -9.83 15.63 5.00
N GLY A 305 -10.24 16.82 5.46
CA GLY A 305 -11.60 17.08 5.95
C GLY A 305 -12.68 16.79 4.90
N ILE A 306 -12.53 17.32 3.68
CA ILE A 306 -13.48 17.07 2.58
C ILE A 306 -13.62 15.57 2.28
N ARG A 307 -12.50 14.84 2.28
CA ARG A 307 -12.53 13.39 2.03
C ARG A 307 -13.25 12.65 3.15
N VAL A 308 -12.89 12.94 4.40
CA VAL A 308 -13.50 12.31 5.58
C VAL A 308 -15.00 12.56 5.61
N ASP A 309 -15.45 13.77 5.27
CA ASP A 309 -16.88 14.08 5.17
C ASP A 309 -17.57 13.26 4.05
N ALA A 310 -16.96 13.20 2.86
CA ALA A 310 -17.54 12.53 1.70
C ALA A 310 -17.65 10.99 1.85
N SER A 311 -16.62 10.32 2.37
CA SER A 311 -16.57 8.84 2.40
C SER A 311 -16.24 8.23 3.77
N GLY A 312 -16.32 9.03 4.84
CA GLY A 312 -16.10 8.54 6.20
C GLY A 312 -14.62 8.31 6.55
N LEU A 313 -14.41 7.72 7.71
CA LEU A 313 -13.09 7.36 8.22
C LEU A 313 -12.69 5.99 7.66
N MET A 314 -11.47 5.94 7.12
CA MET A 314 -10.76 4.74 6.69
C MET A 314 -9.31 4.86 7.20
N PRO A 315 -8.55 3.75 7.36
CA PRO A 315 -7.22 3.79 7.95
C PRO A 315 -6.26 4.80 7.30
N GLU A 316 -6.29 4.93 5.97
CA GLU A 316 -5.42 5.87 5.24
C GLU A 316 -5.75 7.33 5.57
N ARG A 317 -7.01 7.61 5.90
CA ARG A 317 -7.48 8.96 6.23
C ARG A 317 -7.13 9.32 7.68
N ILE A 318 -7.14 8.35 8.57
CA ILE A 318 -6.67 8.52 9.95
C ILE A 318 -5.16 8.84 9.94
N TRP A 319 -4.39 8.11 9.14
CA TRP A 319 -2.99 8.44 8.86
C TRP A 319 -2.81 9.87 8.32
N ALA A 320 -3.61 10.25 7.33
CA ALA A 320 -3.57 11.60 6.76
C ALA A 320 -3.87 12.66 7.82
N MET A 321 -4.83 12.44 8.73
CA MET A 321 -5.14 13.37 9.83
C MET A 321 -3.97 13.52 10.79
N ILE A 322 -3.32 12.42 11.20
CA ILE A 322 -2.17 12.44 12.10
C ILE A 322 -1.00 13.21 11.47
N PHE A 323 -0.63 12.86 10.25
CA PHE A 323 0.46 13.56 9.55
C PHE A 323 0.14 15.02 9.28
N THR A 324 -1.13 15.34 9.00
CA THR A 324 -1.57 16.73 8.85
C THR A 324 -1.50 17.49 10.18
N GLY A 325 -1.85 16.87 11.30
CA GLY A 325 -1.70 17.45 12.63
C GLY A 325 -0.24 17.81 12.92
N PHE A 326 0.69 16.90 12.64
CA PHE A 326 2.13 17.18 12.74
C PHE A 326 2.59 18.26 11.76
N ALA A 327 2.10 18.24 10.52
CA ALA A 327 2.41 19.24 9.51
C ALA A 327 1.99 20.65 9.95
N ILE A 328 0.80 20.80 10.55
CA ILE A 328 0.33 22.06 11.15
C ILE A 328 1.23 22.45 12.31
N ALA A 329 1.57 21.52 13.21
CA ALA A 329 2.43 21.78 14.35
C ALA A 329 3.83 22.27 13.93
N TYR A 330 4.44 21.63 12.92
CA TYR A 330 5.70 22.06 12.32
C TYR A 330 5.55 23.42 11.61
N GLY A 331 4.51 23.62 10.81
CA GLY A 331 4.24 24.89 10.14
C GLY A 331 4.12 26.05 11.12
N LEU A 332 3.38 25.86 12.21
CA LEU A 332 3.26 26.84 13.30
C LEU A 332 4.60 27.06 14.01
N ALA A 333 5.30 25.98 14.38
CA ALA A 333 6.59 26.06 15.07
C ALA A 333 7.66 26.82 14.27
N TYR A 334 7.61 26.74 12.94
CA TYR A 334 8.57 27.38 12.04
C TYR A 334 8.17 28.81 11.68
N LEU A 335 6.88 29.07 11.47
CA LEU A 335 6.37 30.40 11.10
C LEU A 335 6.28 31.34 12.31
N TRP A 336 5.85 30.84 13.47
CA TRP A 336 5.58 31.68 14.63
C TRP A 336 6.78 32.51 15.11
N PRO A 337 7.98 31.94 15.30
CA PRO A 337 9.12 32.73 15.74
C PRO A 337 9.53 33.73 14.66
N LEU A 338 9.29 33.43 13.38
CA LEU A 338 9.61 34.31 12.25
C LEU A 338 8.76 35.59 12.28
N VAL A 339 7.48 35.46 12.61
CA VAL A 339 6.53 36.59 12.72
C VAL A 339 6.77 37.41 13.99
N ARG A 340 7.16 36.76 15.10
CA ARG A 340 7.36 37.40 16.41
C ARG A 340 8.70 38.14 16.52
N ARG A 341 9.81 37.47 16.25
CA ARG A 341 11.17 38.02 16.35
C ARG A 341 12.13 37.20 15.49
N PHE A 342 12.67 37.81 14.45
CA PHE A 342 13.62 37.15 13.55
C PHE A 342 14.95 36.77 14.25
N GLU A 343 15.39 37.61 15.20
CA GLU A 343 16.56 37.32 16.04
C GLU A 343 16.30 36.10 16.94
N GLY A 344 17.15 35.07 16.86
CA GLY A 344 16.98 33.82 17.61
C GLY A 344 15.95 32.85 17.03
N TRP A 345 15.45 33.11 15.80
CA TRP A 345 14.54 32.21 15.09
C TRP A 345 15.07 30.77 15.03
N ALA A 346 16.35 30.61 14.66
CA ALA A 346 17.00 29.31 14.54
C ALA A 346 16.99 28.53 15.87
N ASP A 347 17.26 29.17 17.00
CA ASP A 347 17.28 28.51 18.32
C ASP A 347 15.89 28.09 18.78
N THR A 348 14.89 28.92 18.50
CA THR A 348 13.49 28.59 18.81
C THR A 348 13.01 27.39 17.99
N VAL A 349 13.34 27.37 16.69
CA VAL A 349 13.01 26.25 15.79
C VAL A 349 13.75 24.97 16.20
N ARG A 350 15.04 25.05 16.55
CA ARG A 350 15.80 23.90 17.08
C ARG A 350 15.14 23.30 18.31
N THR A 351 14.70 24.15 19.24
CA THR A 351 13.98 23.69 20.45
C THR A 351 12.64 23.05 20.10
N ALA A 352 11.89 23.64 19.16
CA ALA A 352 10.63 23.09 18.69
C ALA A 352 10.83 21.72 18.01
N ASN A 353 11.89 21.53 17.23
CA ASN A 353 12.21 20.26 16.59
C ASN A 353 12.44 19.15 17.59
N VAL A 354 13.21 19.41 18.66
CA VAL A 354 13.40 18.41 19.73
C VAL A 354 12.05 18.02 20.33
N ARG A 355 11.21 19.00 20.67
CA ARG A 355 9.89 18.73 21.27
C ARG A 355 8.95 17.98 20.34
N LEU A 356 8.90 18.37 19.05
CA LEU A 356 8.05 17.73 18.05
C LEU A 356 8.54 16.33 17.70
N ALA A 357 9.85 16.09 17.67
CA ALA A 357 10.42 14.75 17.49
C ALA A 357 10.07 13.83 18.67
N LEU A 358 10.17 14.31 19.92
CA LEU A 358 9.74 13.56 21.09
C LEU A 358 8.23 13.27 21.07
N ALA A 359 7.40 14.26 20.74
CA ALA A 359 5.96 14.07 20.58
C ALA A 359 5.63 13.04 19.50
N LEU A 360 6.34 13.07 18.37
CA LEU A 360 6.20 12.09 17.30
C LEU A 360 6.60 10.68 17.75
N GLY A 361 7.68 10.55 18.52
CA GLY A 361 8.09 9.28 19.12
C GLY A 361 7.03 8.70 20.06
N VAL A 362 6.39 9.55 20.89
CA VAL A 362 5.27 9.13 21.75
C VAL A 362 4.06 8.71 20.93
N VAL A 363 3.70 9.47 19.88
CA VAL A 363 2.58 9.09 19.00
C VAL A 363 2.87 7.76 18.30
N PHE A 364 4.06 7.55 17.76
CA PHE A 364 4.42 6.26 17.17
C PHE A 364 4.41 5.11 18.18
N LEU A 365 4.83 5.36 19.42
CA LEU A 365 4.71 4.35 20.47
C LEU A 365 3.23 4.01 20.74
N LEU A 366 2.36 5.00 20.87
CA LEU A 366 0.92 4.77 21.04
C LEU A 366 0.31 4.03 19.84
N LEU A 367 0.68 4.42 18.63
CA LEU A 367 0.24 3.79 17.38
C LEU A 367 0.74 2.34 17.23
N SER A 368 1.85 1.98 17.87
CA SER A 368 2.29 0.59 17.91
C SER A 368 1.46 -0.29 18.85
N THR A 369 0.68 0.31 19.75
CA THR A 369 -0.22 -0.41 20.66
C THR A 369 -1.61 -0.61 20.03
N PRO A 370 -2.38 -1.62 20.47
CA PRO A 370 -3.74 -1.83 19.99
C PRO A 370 -4.76 -0.78 20.52
N ILE A 371 -4.32 0.21 21.30
CA ILE A 371 -5.20 1.27 21.85
C ILE A 371 -5.80 2.14 20.74
N LEU A 372 -5.00 2.45 19.71
CA LEU A 372 -5.42 3.25 18.56
C LEU A 372 -5.54 2.35 17.33
N ASP A 373 -6.57 1.51 17.31
CA ASP A 373 -6.84 0.64 16.17
C ASP A 373 -7.65 1.36 15.09
N PHE A 374 -6.97 1.68 13.99
CA PHE A 374 -7.61 2.35 12.86
C PHE A 374 -8.69 1.49 12.21
N ARG A 375 -8.59 0.15 12.30
CA ARG A 375 -9.61 -0.74 11.75
C ARG A 375 -10.91 -0.63 12.52
N THR A 376 -10.83 -0.74 13.85
CA THR A 376 -11.99 -0.61 14.75
C THR A 376 -12.67 0.76 14.57
N ILE A 377 -11.89 1.85 14.62
CA ILE A 377 -12.41 3.21 14.42
C ILE A 377 -13.09 3.37 13.04
N SER A 378 -12.50 2.77 12.00
CA SER A 378 -13.07 2.85 10.64
C SER A 378 -14.32 1.99 10.51
N ALA A 379 -14.33 0.77 11.05
CA ALA A 379 -15.48 -0.13 11.01
C ALA A 379 -16.69 0.47 11.72
N GLU A 380 -16.50 0.98 12.95
CA GLU A 380 -17.52 1.69 13.71
C GLU A 380 -18.04 2.93 12.95
N ASN A 381 -17.14 3.71 12.35
CA ASN A 381 -17.53 4.90 11.59
C ASN A 381 -18.38 4.54 10.36
N GLN A 382 -17.99 3.51 9.60
CA GLN A 382 -18.72 3.10 8.41
C GLN A 382 -20.09 2.50 8.79
N ALA A 383 -20.15 1.64 9.81
CA ALA A 383 -21.40 1.11 10.33
C ALA A 383 -22.35 2.23 10.80
N ALA A 384 -21.85 3.20 11.56
CA ALA A 384 -22.64 4.35 12.00
C ALA A 384 -23.16 5.21 10.83
N ARG A 385 -22.40 5.35 9.74
CA ARG A 385 -22.84 6.10 8.54
C ARG A 385 -23.96 5.38 7.80
N LEU A 386 -23.92 4.06 7.72
CA LEU A 386 -25.00 3.25 7.14
C LEU A 386 -26.27 3.34 8.01
N LEU A 387 -26.14 3.11 9.33
CA LEU A 387 -27.27 3.09 10.26
C LEU A 387 -27.91 4.48 10.49
N SER A 388 -27.14 5.56 10.31
CA SER A 388 -27.69 6.93 10.35
C SER A 388 -28.34 7.38 9.04
N GLY A 389 -28.36 6.53 8.01
CA GLY A 389 -28.90 6.86 6.69
C GLY A 389 -28.07 7.89 5.91
N LYS A 390 -26.83 8.19 6.34
CA LYS A 390 -25.92 9.07 5.60
C LYS A 390 -25.46 8.47 4.28
N VAL A 391 -25.49 7.14 4.17
CA VAL A 391 -25.17 6.39 2.95
C VAL A 391 -26.26 5.34 2.76
N ALA A 392 -26.84 5.29 1.55
CA ALA A 392 -27.80 4.25 1.20
C ALA A 392 -27.10 2.88 1.08
N PRO A 393 -27.78 1.76 1.38
CA PRO A 393 -27.22 0.42 1.25
C PRO A 393 -26.60 0.16 -0.14
N ASP A 394 -27.29 0.57 -1.22
CA ASP A 394 -26.81 0.36 -2.60
C ASP A 394 -25.51 1.11 -2.91
N ASP A 395 -25.26 2.24 -2.25
CA ASP A 395 -24.04 3.04 -2.42
C ASP A 395 -22.92 2.62 -1.47
N PHE A 396 -23.25 1.88 -0.39
CA PHE A 396 -22.32 1.49 0.66
C PHE A 396 -21.29 0.46 0.17
N ASP A 397 -20.04 0.55 0.67
CA ASP A 397 -18.97 -0.36 0.28
C ASP A 397 -18.80 -1.48 1.33
N PHE A 398 -19.71 -2.45 1.29
CA PHE A 398 -19.66 -3.63 2.16
C PHE A 398 -18.38 -4.47 1.97
N ALA A 399 -17.80 -4.46 0.76
CA ALA A 399 -16.57 -5.17 0.46
C ALA A 399 -15.37 -4.58 1.22
N ALA A 400 -15.34 -3.26 1.42
CA ALA A 400 -14.31 -2.63 2.23
C ALA A 400 -14.36 -3.11 3.69
N LEU A 401 -15.54 -3.25 4.29
CA LEU A 401 -15.65 -3.82 5.65
C LEU A 401 -15.16 -5.26 5.70
N MET A 402 -15.54 -6.10 4.72
CA MET A 402 -15.19 -7.52 4.74
C MET A 402 -13.69 -7.77 4.52
N PHE A 403 -13.09 -7.04 3.58
CA PHE A 403 -11.76 -7.37 3.06
C PHE A 403 -10.66 -6.36 3.43
N ASP A 404 -10.98 -5.09 3.70
CA ASP A 404 -9.95 -4.06 3.97
C ASP A 404 -9.73 -3.77 5.46
N LEU A 405 -10.69 -4.12 6.33
CA LEU A 405 -10.65 -3.79 7.77
C LEU A 405 -10.35 -4.99 8.68
N GLY A 406 -10.09 -6.18 8.13
CA GLY A 406 -9.77 -7.37 8.93
C GLY A 406 -10.91 -7.80 9.86
N ALA A 407 -10.57 -8.34 11.03
CA ALA A 407 -11.56 -8.84 12.00
C ALA A 407 -12.59 -7.78 12.44
N PRO A 408 -12.19 -6.55 12.85
CA PRO A 408 -13.17 -5.53 13.23
C PRO A 408 -14.19 -5.19 12.14
N GLY A 409 -13.79 -5.26 10.87
CA GLY A 409 -14.72 -5.05 9.75
C GLY A 409 -15.70 -6.20 9.55
N ARG A 410 -15.26 -7.45 9.74
CA ARG A 410 -16.13 -8.64 9.68
C ARG A 410 -17.11 -8.67 10.85
N ASP A 411 -16.65 -8.29 12.04
CA ASP A 411 -17.49 -8.20 13.24
C ASP A 411 -18.58 -7.14 13.03
N ALA A 412 -18.21 -5.95 12.53
CA ALA A 412 -19.17 -4.90 12.20
C ALA A 412 -20.18 -5.34 11.12
N LEU A 413 -19.78 -6.17 10.14
CA LEU A 413 -20.73 -6.75 9.17
C LEU A 413 -21.71 -7.72 9.83
N GLY A 414 -21.23 -8.54 10.77
CA GLY A 414 -22.09 -9.42 11.57
C GLY A 414 -23.13 -8.61 12.35
N GLU A 415 -22.69 -7.57 13.07
CA GLU A 415 -23.59 -6.68 13.81
C GLU A 415 -24.60 -5.99 12.89
N LEU A 416 -24.20 -5.54 11.70
CA LEU A 416 -25.10 -4.94 10.71
C LEU A 416 -26.13 -5.93 10.14
N ALA A 417 -25.79 -7.22 10.06
CA ALA A 417 -26.71 -8.26 9.59
C ALA A 417 -27.85 -8.51 10.59
N ASP A 418 -27.60 -8.29 11.88
CA ASP A 418 -28.55 -8.51 12.99
C ASP A 418 -29.46 -7.30 13.26
N VAL A 419 -29.29 -6.19 12.54
CA VAL A 419 -30.12 -4.98 12.73
C VAL A 419 -31.52 -5.19 12.14
N GLU A 420 -32.54 -5.19 13.00
CA GLU A 420 -33.95 -5.29 12.60
C GLU A 420 -34.65 -3.92 12.50
N ASP A 421 -34.31 -2.99 13.40
CA ASP A 421 -35.00 -1.69 13.61
C ASP A 421 -34.66 -0.60 12.57
N HIS A 422 -33.94 -0.94 11.50
CA HIS A 422 -33.57 0.03 10.45
C HIS A 422 -34.56 -0.03 9.26
N PRO A 423 -35.03 1.12 8.71
CA PRO A 423 -35.97 1.14 7.58
C PRO A 423 -35.51 0.40 6.32
N GLN A 424 -34.19 0.19 6.19
CA GLN A 424 -33.57 -0.54 5.07
C GLN A 424 -32.90 -1.85 5.52
N SER A 425 -33.31 -2.44 6.63
CA SER A 425 -32.68 -3.66 7.19
C SER A 425 -32.67 -4.84 6.20
N GLU A 426 -33.72 -4.99 5.39
CA GLU A 426 -33.79 -6.03 4.35
C GLU A 426 -32.75 -5.82 3.22
N ALA A 427 -32.57 -4.59 2.74
CA ALA A 427 -31.56 -4.26 1.73
C ALA A 427 -30.13 -4.47 2.27
N ILE A 428 -29.88 -4.09 3.53
CA ILE A 428 -28.59 -4.31 4.20
C ILE A 428 -28.29 -5.81 4.29
N ARG A 429 -29.24 -6.62 4.76
CA ARG A 429 -29.08 -8.09 4.85
C ARG A 429 -28.87 -8.73 3.48
N HIS A 430 -29.55 -8.24 2.45
CA HIS A 430 -29.37 -8.71 1.08
C HIS A 430 -27.94 -8.48 0.59
N GLU A 431 -27.41 -7.26 0.70
CA GLU A 431 -26.05 -6.94 0.27
C GLU A 431 -24.98 -7.70 1.08
N ILE A 432 -25.14 -7.80 2.40
CA ILE A 432 -24.23 -8.59 3.25
C ILE A 432 -24.23 -10.06 2.83
N GLY A 433 -25.40 -10.65 2.59
CA GLY A 433 -25.53 -12.03 2.15
C GLY A 433 -24.83 -12.33 0.81
N GLN A 434 -24.72 -11.33 -0.07
CA GLN A 434 -23.98 -11.45 -1.32
C GLN A 434 -22.48 -11.33 -1.13
N ILE A 435 -22.05 -10.42 -0.26
CA ILE A 435 -20.63 -10.20 0.07
C ILE A 435 -20.03 -11.43 0.76
N TYR A 436 -20.78 -12.12 1.62
CA TYR A 436 -20.35 -13.40 2.21
C TYR A 436 -20.15 -14.54 1.20
N ARG A 437 -20.74 -14.44 0.01
CA ARG A 437 -20.53 -15.42 -1.08
C ARG A 437 -19.35 -15.06 -1.97
N THR A 438 -18.70 -13.93 -1.74
CA THR A 438 -17.56 -13.47 -2.53
C THR A 438 -16.26 -13.96 -1.91
N SER A 439 -15.35 -14.47 -2.73
CA SER A 439 -14.05 -14.98 -2.28
C SER A 439 -12.98 -13.89 -2.13
N SER A 440 -13.13 -12.76 -2.84
CA SER A 440 -12.14 -11.69 -2.85
C SER A 440 -12.73 -10.30 -3.09
N ARG A 441 -11.99 -9.27 -2.67
CA ARG A 441 -12.30 -7.87 -2.99
C ARG A 441 -12.44 -7.59 -4.49
N TRP A 442 -11.63 -8.25 -5.32
CA TRP A 442 -11.67 -8.06 -6.77
C TRP A 442 -12.97 -8.55 -7.38
N GLU A 443 -13.47 -9.69 -6.91
CA GLU A 443 -14.75 -10.25 -7.32
C GLU A 443 -15.91 -9.32 -6.89
N ALA A 444 -15.91 -8.81 -5.64
CA ALA A 444 -16.92 -7.84 -5.19
C ALA A 444 -16.94 -6.57 -6.04
N ARG A 445 -15.77 -6.00 -6.37
CA ARG A 445 -15.66 -4.82 -7.24
C ARG A 445 -16.14 -5.10 -8.66
N THR A 446 -15.83 -6.29 -9.19
CA THR A 446 -16.25 -6.69 -10.54
C THR A 446 -17.76 -6.85 -10.61
N ARG A 447 -18.38 -7.50 -9.61
CA ARG A 447 -19.84 -7.60 -9.49
C ARG A 447 -20.51 -6.24 -9.36
N ARG A 448 -19.99 -5.34 -8.52
CA ARG A 448 -20.53 -3.97 -8.39
C ARG A 448 -20.46 -3.22 -9.72
N ALA A 449 -19.32 -3.28 -10.41
CA ALA A 449 -19.17 -2.65 -11.71
C ALA A 449 -20.15 -3.23 -12.75
N ALA A 450 -20.36 -4.56 -12.76
CA ALA A 450 -21.33 -5.23 -13.61
C ALA A 450 -22.77 -4.77 -13.32
N ARG A 451 -23.15 -4.58 -12.05
CA ARG A 451 -24.45 -4.01 -11.67
C ARG A 451 -24.64 -2.57 -12.11
N GLU A 452 -23.60 -1.75 -11.99
CA GLU A 452 -23.65 -0.35 -12.42
C GLU A 452 -23.78 -0.24 -13.95
N THR A 453 -23.19 -1.17 -14.71
CA THR A 453 -23.32 -1.22 -16.18
C THR A 453 -24.57 -1.97 -16.67
N ALA A 454 -25.17 -2.85 -15.86
CA ALA A 454 -26.32 -3.66 -16.21
C ALA A 454 -27.49 -2.90 -16.85
N PRO A 455 -27.95 -1.73 -16.33
CA PRO A 455 -29.05 -0.98 -16.95
C PRO A 455 -28.70 -0.46 -18.35
N ARG A 456 -27.45 -0.03 -18.54
CA ARG A 456 -26.97 0.44 -19.86
C ARG A 456 -26.90 -0.71 -20.85
N LEU A 457 -26.40 -1.87 -20.42
CA LEU A 457 -26.35 -3.07 -21.26
C LEU A 457 -27.75 -3.52 -21.68
N ARG A 458 -28.72 -3.54 -20.75
CA ARG A 458 -30.14 -3.82 -21.07
C ARG A 458 -30.68 -2.84 -22.12
N GLN A 459 -30.41 -1.54 -21.97
CA GLN A 459 -30.81 -0.54 -22.96
C GLN A 459 -30.14 -0.76 -24.34
N THR A 460 -28.89 -1.21 -24.37
CA THR A 460 -28.20 -1.58 -25.61
C THR A 460 -28.85 -2.79 -26.26
N PHE A 461 -29.19 -3.84 -25.51
CA PHE A 461 -29.88 -5.01 -26.03
C PHE A 461 -31.27 -4.68 -26.58
N ASP A 462 -32.02 -3.80 -25.93
CA ASP A 462 -33.36 -3.36 -26.40
C ASP A 462 -33.31 -2.65 -27.77
N ARG A 463 -32.19 -1.99 -28.07
CA ARG A 463 -31.99 -1.23 -29.32
C ARG A 463 -31.25 -2.04 -30.38
N MET A 464 -30.66 -3.17 -30.01
CA MET A 464 -29.84 -3.96 -30.90
C MET A 464 -30.72 -4.62 -31.98
N PRO A 465 -30.36 -4.50 -33.27
CA PRO A 465 -31.03 -5.25 -34.33
C PRO A 465 -30.86 -6.76 -34.12
N VAL A 466 -31.97 -7.48 -33.99
CA VAL A 466 -32.00 -8.94 -33.86
C VAL A 466 -32.54 -9.57 -35.15
N TYR A 467 -31.85 -10.60 -35.63
CA TYR A 467 -32.20 -11.36 -36.81
C TYR A 467 -32.52 -12.82 -36.46
N PRO A 468 -33.48 -13.47 -37.16
CA PRO A 468 -34.36 -12.92 -38.21
C PRO A 468 -35.28 -11.80 -37.71
N SER A 469 -35.66 -10.88 -38.60
CA SER A 469 -36.45 -9.70 -38.25
C SER A 469 -37.75 -10.07 -37.51
N GLY A 470 -37.96 -9.48 -36.32
CA GLY A 470 -39.12 -9.74 -35.47
C GLY A 470 -38.84 -10.63 -34.26
N LYS A 471 -37.67 -11.29 -34.19
CA LYS A 471 -37.20 -11.93 -32.96
C LYS A 471 -36.66 -10.91 -31.96
N LYS A 472 -36.62 -11.32 -30.69
CA LYS A 472 -35.97 -10.60 -29.59
C LYS A 472 -34.90 -11.50 -28.98
N LEU A 473 -33.94 -10.88 -28.30
CA LEU A 473 -33.00 -11.62 -27.46
C LEU A 473 -33.78 -12.33 -26.33
N PRO A 474 -33.50 -13.62 -26.06
CA PRO A 474 -34.12 -14.32 -24.95
C PRO A 474 -33.78 -13.67 -23.60
N GLU A 475 -34.78 -13.49 -22.71
CA GLU A 475 -34.54 -12.86 -21.40
C GLU A 475 -33.52 -13.64 -20.55
N GLY A 476 -33.51 -14.97 -20.67
CA GLY A 476 -32.52 -15.82 -19.99
C GLY A 476 -31.09 -15.57 -20.47
N LEU A 477 -30.89 -15.18 -21.73
CA LEU A 477 -29.58 -14.81 -22.26
C LEU A 477 -29.19 -13.41 -21.77
N ILE A 478 -30.12 -12.47 -21.74
CA ILE A 478 -29.88 -11.12 -21.20
C ILE A 478 -29.49 -11.22 -19.72
N ALA A 479 -30.21 -12.01 -18.93
CA ALA A 479 -29.87 -12.27 -17.54
C ALA A 479 -28.47 -12.89 -17.42
N TYR A 480 -28.17 -13.92 -18.21
CA TYR A 480 -26.83 -14.54 -18.23
C TYR A 480 -25.72 -13.54 -18.53
N LEU A 481 -25.87 -12.66 -19.53
CA LEU A 481 -24.86 -11.67 -19.92
C LEU A 481 -24.72 -10.49 -18.94
N VAL A 482 -25.76 -10.23 -18.15
CA VAL A 482 -25.80 -9.13 -17.18
C VAL A 482 -25.39 -9.60 -15.77
N GLU A 483 -25.68 -10.85 -15.43
CA GLU A 483 -25.47 -11.43 -14.10
C GLU A 483 -24.27 -12.39 -14.02
N SER A 484 -23.66 -12.78 -15.14
CA SER A 484 -22.47 -13.63 -15.10
C SER A 484 -21.30 -12.92 -14.41
N ASP A 485 -20.56 -13.68 -13.60
CA ASP A 485 -19.34 -13.22 -12.93
C ASP A 485 -18.19 -12.92 -13.92
N ASP A 486 -18.33 -13.34 -15.17
CA ASP A 486 -17.43 -13.00 -16.26
C ASP A 486 -17.75 -11.60 -16.80
N ARG A 487 -16.71 -10.82 -17.07
CA ARG A 487 -16.88 -9.49 -17.66
C ARG A 487 -17.71 -9.61 -18.95
N PRO A 488 -18.77 -8.80 -19.13
CA PRO A 488 -19.46 -8.75 -20.40
C PRO A 488 -18.44 -8.44 -21.50
N PRO A 489 -18.56 -9.05 -22.70
CA PRO A 489 -17.61 -8.85 -23.78
C PRO A 489 -17.32 -7.37 -24.02
N THR A 490 -16.04 -7.00 -24.13
CA THR A 490 -15.61 -5.60 -24.20
C THR A 490 -16.26 -4.82 -25.35
N TRP A 491 -16.62 -5.50 -26.44
CA TRP A 491 -17.30 -4.86 -27.58
C TRP A 491 -18.75 -4.43 -27.27
N LEU A 492 -19.45 -5.07 -26.32
CA LEU A 492 -20.82 -4.66 -25.96
C LEU A 492 -20.88 -3.21 -25.49
N SER A 493 -19.85 -2.76 -24.77
CA SER A 493 -19.79 -1.41 -24.23
C SER A 493 -19.74 -0.33 -25.31
N GLY A 494 -19.21 -0.63 -26.50
CA GLY A 494 -19.16 0.31 -27.62
C GLY A 494 -20.45 0.35 -28.44
N CYS A 495 -21.30 -0.67 -28.33
CA CYS A 495 -22.52 -0.80 -29.12
C CYS A 495 -23.53 0.29 -28.75
N GLY A 496 -23.77 1.21 -29.67
CA GLY A 496 -24.69 2.34 -29.48
C GLY A 496 -24.06 3.62 -28.92
N GLU A 497 -22.80 3.57 -28.46
CA GLU A 497 -22.00 4.75 -28.08
C GLU A 497 -21.10 5.23 -29.23
N ASN A 498 -20.54 4.30 -30.01
CA ASN A 498 -19.69 4.61 -31.15
C ASN A 498 -20.48 4.49 -32.46
N GLU A 499 -20.69 5.60 -33.18
CA GLU A 499 -21.39 5.61 -34.46
C GLU A 499 -20.72 4.75 -35.54
N ASN A 500 -19.42 4.49 -35.42
CA ASN A 500 -18.66 3.65 -36.34
C ASN A 500 -18.67 2.17 -35.98
N LEU A 501 -19.18 1.79 -34.80
CA LEU A 501 -19.34 0.40 -34.37
C LEU A 501 -20.81 -0.02 -34.52
N LEU A 502 -21.08 -0.81 -35.55
CA LEU A 502 -22.39 -1.42 -35.78
C LEU A 502 -22.46 -2.73 -35.00
N CYS A 503 -23.58 -2.98 -34.32
CA CYS A 503 -23.81 -4.24 -33.60
C CYS A 503 -25.14 -4.85 -34.01
N ALA A 504 -25.20 -6.18 -34.06
CA ALA A 504 -26.41 -6.96 -34.31
C ALA A 504 -26.33 -8.31 -33.60
N ALA A 505 -27.48 -8.96 -33.40
CA ALA A 505 -27.55 -10.33 -32.90
C ALA A 505 -28.34 -11.22 -33.87
N VAL A 506 -27.93 -12.48 -34.00
CA VAL A 506 -28.68 -13.53 -34.69
C VAL A 506 -29.14 -14.52 -33.63
N VAL A 507 -30.44 -14.80 -33.57
CA VAL A 507 -31.04 -15.77 -32.64
C VAL A 507 -31.73 -16.88 -33.43
N ALA A 508 -31.14 -18.07 -33.41
CA ALA A 508 -31.63 -19.23 -34.12
C ALA A 508 -31.12 -20.52 -33.50
N ASP A 509 -31.80 -21.63 -33.74
CA ASP A 509 -31.25 -22.96 -33.45
C ASP A 509 -30.13 -23.24 -34.45
N LEU A 510 -28.87 -23.07 -34.04
CA LEU A 510 -27.70 -23.25 -34.89
C LEU A 510 -27.22 -24.70 -34.87
N THR A 511 -27.70 -25.49 -33.92
CA THR A 511 -27.18 -26.83 -33.60
C THR A 511 -28.17 -27.95 -33.89
N GLY A 512 -29.43 -27.59 -34.18
CA GLY A 512 -30.51 -28.51 -34.50
C GLY A 512 -31.10 -29.23 -33.29
N ASP A 513 -30.84 -28.76 -32.07
CA ASP A 513 -31.29 -29.38 -30.82
C ASP A 513 -32.65 -28.86 -30.33
N GLY A 514 -33.25 -27.91 -31.06
CA GLY A 514 -34.54 -27.31 -30.75
C GLY A 514 -34.47 -26.19 -29.71
N LEU A 515 -33.28 -25.85 -29.21
CA LEU A 515 -33.04 -24.67 -28.36
C LEU A 515 -32.50 -23.51 -29.20
N GLU A 516 -32.70 -22.28 -28.73
CA GLU A 516 -32.19 -21.11 -29.44
C GLU A 516 -30.73 -20.85 -29.04
N ASP A 517 -29.89 -20.61 -30.04
CA ASP A 517 -28.54 -20.08 -29.87
C ASP A 517 -28.51 -18.60 -30.25
N ALA A 518 -27.51 -17.87 -29.76
CA ALA A 518 -27.33 -16.47 -30.07
C ALA A 518 -25.90 -16.17 -30.52
N VAL A 519 -25.78 -15.49 -31.65
CA VAL A 519 -24.50 -14.97 -32.16
C VAL A 519 -24.57 -13.47 -32.22
N PHE A 520 -23.72 -12.81 -31.46
CA PHE A 520 -23.52 -11.38 -31.54
C PHE A 520 -22.44 -11.05 -32.55
N ILE A 521 -22.66 -9.97 -33.29
CA ILE A 521 -21.77 -9.50 -34.33
C ILE A 521 -21.53 -8.02 -34.07
N SER A 522 -20.26 -7.65 -33.92
CA SER A 522 -19.82 -6.27 -33.91
C SER A 522 -19.02 -5.99 -35.17
N GLU A 523 -19.20 -4.83 -35.79
CA GLU A 523 -18.56 -4.48 -37.06
C GLU A 523 -18.15 -3.01 -37.07
N THR A 524 -16.88 -2.75 -37.37
CA THR A 524 -16.35 -1.42 -37.65
C THR A 524 -15.89 -1.34 -39.09
N CYS A 525 -16.10 -0.21 -39.76
CA CYS A 525 -15.64 0.00 -41.12
C CYS A 525 -14.91 1.33 -41.25
N GLU A 526 -13.68 1.32 -41.76
CA GLU A 526 -12.90 2.53 -42.02
C GLU A 526 -12.34 2.52 -43.44
N ILE A 527 -11.89 3.69 -43.92
CA ILE A 527 -11.20 3.79 -45.21
C ILE A 527 -9.70 3.66 -44.95
N VAL A 528 -9.14 2.51 -45.31
CA VAL A 528 -7.70 2.23 -45.24
C VAL A 528 -7.14 2.23 -46.65
N SER A 529 -6.18 3.12 -46.93
CA SER A 529 -5.52 3.20 -48.24
C SER A 529 -6.47 3.36 -49.44
N GLY A 530 -7.59 4.06 -49.26
CA GLY A 530 -8.58 4.32 -50.31
C GLY A 530 -9.63 3.21 -50.53
N SER A 531 -9.52 2.09 -49.82
CA SER A 531 -10.54 1.03 -49.79
C SER A 531 -11.28 1.02 -48.45
N ARG A 532 -12.60 0.78 -48.48
CA ARG A 532 -13.38 0.56 -47.26
C ARG A 532 -13.09 -0.84 -46.73
N THR A 533 -12.45 -0.92 -45.57
CA THR A 533 -12.13 -2.16 -44.86
C THR A 533 -13.03 -2.26 -43.65
N CYS A 534 -13.65 -3.42 -43.45
CA CYS A 534 -14.46 -3.69 -42.28
C CYS A 534 -13.82 -4.80 -41.44
N TRP A 535 -13.85 -4.63 -40.13
CA TRP A 535 -13.46 -5.61 -39.12
C TRP A 535 -14.69 -6.02 -38.35
N ASN A 536 -14.89 -7.33 -38.18
CA ASN A 536 -15.92 -7.84 -37.31
C ASN A 536 -15.35 -8.75 -36.23
N ASP A 537 -16.09 -8.81 -35.14
CA ASP A 537 -15.89 -9.75 -34.05
C ASP A 537 -17.21 -10.43 -33.74
N THR A 538 -17.16 -11.72 -33.41
CA THR A 538 -18.36 -12.52 -33.16
C THR A 538 -18.24 -13.28 -31.86
N ASP A 539 -19.25 -13.17 -31.01
CA ASP A 539 -19.37 -13.95 -29.79
C ASP A 539 -20.65 -14.76 -29.82
N ALA A 540 -20.54 -16.04 -29.47
CA ALA A 540 -21.62 -16.99 -29.63
C ALA A 540 -21.94 -17.74 -28.33
N TYR A 541 -23.23 -17.81 -28.05
CA TYR A 541 -23.82 -18.34 -26.83
C TYR A 541 -24.82 -19.43 -27.17
N ARG A 542 -24.77 -20.52 -26.40
CA ARG A 542 -25.59 -21.70 -26.59
C ARG A 542 -26.56 -21.85 -25.42
N GLN A 543 -27.80 -22.18 -25.71
CA GLN A 543 -28.74 -22.58 -24.66
C GLN A 543 -28.65 -24.10 -24.42
N LYS A 544 -28.51 -24.51 -23.16
CA LYS A 544 -28.52 -25.90 -22.71
C LYS A 544 -29.59 -26.10 -21.64
N ALA A 545 -29.83 -27.35 -21.25
CA ALA A 545 -30.83 -27.71 -20.24
C ALA A 545 -30.57 -27.09 -18.86
N ASP A 546 -29.31 -26.78 -18.54
CA ASP A 546 -28.85 -26.18 -17.29
C ASP A 546 -28.69 -24.65 -17.36
N GLY A 547 -28.91 -24.03 -18.52
CA GLY A 547 -28.83 -22.57 -18.70
C GLY A 547 -28.15 -22.15 -19.99
N TRP A 548 -27.84 -20.85 -20.09
CA TRP A 548 -27.03 -20.30 -21.18
C TRP A 548 -25.54 -20.47 -20.86
N HIS A 549 -24.75 -20.79 -21.89
CA HIS A 549 -23.29 -20.95 -21.77
C HIS A 549 -22.59 -20.26 -22.93
N ALA A 550 -21.38 -19.76 -22.70
CA ALA A 550 -20.48 -19.39 -23.79
C ALA A 550 -20.01 -20.66 -24.50
N GLY A 551 -20.07 -20.73 -25.84
CA GLY A 551 -19.52 -21.89 -26.55
C GLY A 551 -20.21 -22.33 -27.84
N LEU A 552 -20.22 -21.47 -28.85
CA LEU A 552 -19.97 -21.94 -30.22
C LEU A 552 -18.61 -21.39 -30.63
N ARG A 553 -17.83 -22.15 -31.42
CA ARG A 553 -16.51 -21.68 -31.89
C ARG A 553 -16.74 -20.37 -32.66
N PRO A 554 -16.21 -19.22 -32.21
CA PRO A 554 -16.39 -17.97 -32.95
C PRO A 554 -15.79 -18.15 -34.35
N GLY A 555 -16.37 -17.49 -35.34
CA GLY A 555 -15.76 -17.43 -36.66
C GLY A 555 -14.39 -16.76 -36.56
N ASP A 556 -13.46 -17.10 -37.45
CA ASP A 556 -12.21 -16.34 -37.54
C ASP A 556 -12.55 -14.86 -37.80
N ALA A 557 -11.88 -13.95 -37.09
CA ALA A 557 -12.06 -12.51 -37.28
C ALA A 557 -11.91 -12.18 -38.78
N TYR A 558 -12.99 -11.71 -39.37
CA TYR A 558 -13.11 -11.69 -40.82
C TYR A 558 -12.66 -10.34 -41.36
N HIS A 559 -11.58 -10.32 -42.15
CA HIS A 559 -11.10 -9.14 -42.86
C HIS A 559 -11.56 -9.19 -44.31
N SER A 560 -12.57 -8.39 -44.69
CA SER A 560 -13.05 -8.41 -46.06
C SER A 560 -13.11 -7.02 -46.69
N ASN A 561 -12.35 -6.85 -47.77
CA ASN A 561 -12.48 -5.73 -48.70
C ASN A 561 -13.51 -6.02 -49.82
N THR A 562 -14.02 -7.26 -49.92
CA THR A 562 -14.72 -7.79 -51.10
C THR A 562 -16.16 -8.25 -50.83
N GLU A 563 -16.47 -8.73 -49.64
CA GLU A 563 -17.79 -9.30 -49.30
C GLU A 563 -18.75 -8.28 -48.67
N GLY A 564 -18.23 -7.10 -48.32
CA GLY A 564 -19.01 -6.00 -47.77
C GLY A 564 -19.39 -6.18 -46.30
N PRO A 565 -20.13 -5.22 -45.71
CA PRO A 565 -20.45 -5.24 -44.28
C PRO A 565 -21.48 -6.34 -43.96
N ILE A 566 -21.17 -7.24 -43.01
CA ILE A 566 -22.02 -8.34 -42.54
C ILE A 566 -23.37 -7.80 -42.08
N ILE A 567 -23.38 -6.72 -41.30
CA ILE A 567 -24.63 -6.13 -40.79
C ILE A 567 -25.49 -5.58 -41.93
N LYS A 568 -24.88 -5.13 -43.03
CA LYS A 568 -25.62 -4.75 -44.24
C LYS A 568 -26.23 -5.97 -44.95
N ALA A 569 -25.52 -7.09 -45.00
CA ALA A 569 -26.03 -8.34 -45.56
C ALA A 569 -27.23 -8.86 -44.75
N LEU A 570 -27.14 -8.86 -43.43
CA LEU A 570 -28.24 -9.20 -42.51
C LEU A 570 -29.47 -8.30 -42.73
N LYS A 571 -29.28 -6.96 -42.82
CA LYS A 571 -30.35 -6.00 -43.16
C LYS A 571 -31.03 -6.30 -44.50
N SER A 572 -30.28 -6.80 -45.47
CA SER A 572 -30.81 -7.19 -46.79
C SER A 572 -31.45 -8.58 -46.84
N GLY A 573 -31.58 -9.27 -45.70
CA GLY A 573 -32.20 -10.58 -45.61
C GLY A 573 -31.31 -11.73 -46.12
N LYS A 574 -30.00 -11.50 -46.27
CA LYS A 574 -29.03 -12.52 -46.73
C LYS A 574 -28.49 -13.36 -45.55
N LEU A 575 -29.38 -13.84 -44.69
CA LEU A 575 -29.03 -14.76 -43.60
C LEU A 575 -29.33 -16.19 -44.06
N GLU A 576 -28.31 -17.04 -44.10
CA GLU A 576 -28.44 -18.47 -44.33
C GLU A 576 -27.94 -19.21 -43.09
N ILE A 577 -28.80 -20.04 -42.50
CA ILE A 577 -28.42 -20.93 -41.39
C ILE A 577 -28.21 -22.30 -42.01
N ALA A 578 -26.95 -22.65 -42.24
CA ALA A 578 -26.57 -23.94 -42.78
C ALA A 578 -26.25 -24.90 -41.61
N PRO A 579 -27.07 -25.93 -41.37
CA PRO A 579 -26.74 -26.94 -40.37
C PRO A 579 -25.44 -27.64 -40.78
N ARG A 580 -24.48 -27.71 -39.87
CA ARG A 580 -23.26 -28.49 -40.08
C ARG A 580 -23.57 -29.94 -39.69
N GLU A 581 -23.65 -30.85 -40.65
CA GLU A 581 -23.66 -32.29 -40.35
C GLU A 581 -22.32 -32.66 -39.69
N GLY A 582 -22.30 -32.78 -38.37
CA GLY A 582 -21.16 -33.31 -37.64
C GLY A 582 -20.98 -34.79 -37.96
N MET A 583 -19.76 -35.21 -38.28
CA MET A 583 -19.44 -36.64 -38.39
C MET A 583 -19.37 -37.25 -36.99
N GLU A 584 -20.37 -38.04 -36.62
CA GLU A 584 -20.30 -38.91 -35.44
C GLU A 584 -19.66 -40.25 -35.83
N LEU A 585 -18.45 -40.51 -35.36
CA LEU A 585 -17.90 -41.86 -35.35
C LEU A 585 -18.51 -42.61 -34.16
N ARG A 586 -19.38 -43.57 -34.44
CA ARG A 586 -19.93 -44.48 -33.43
C ARG A 586 -19.49 -45.90 -33.70
N VAL A 587 -19.02 -46.59 -32.66
CA VAL A 587 -18.66 -48.02 -32.71
C VAL A 587 -19.55 -48.77 -31.73
N ASN A 588 -20.34 -49.73 -32.22
CA ASN A 588 -21.37 -50.46 -31.44
C ASN A 588 -22.36 -49.53 -30.69
N GLY A 589 -22.78 -48.43 -31.33
CA GLY A 589 -23.74 -47.49 -30.75
C GLY A 589 -23.16 -46.52 -29.70
N LYS A 590 -21.87 -46.64 -29.35
CA LYS A 590 -21.16 -45.67 -28.50
C LYS A 590 -20.44 -44.63 -29.34
N LEU A 591 -20.56 -43.36 -28.95
CA LEU A 591 -19.82 -42.23 -29.54
C LEU A 591 -18.32 -42.40 -29.27
N VAL A 592 -17.50 -42.36 -30.32
CA VAL A 592 -16.04 -42.52 -30.30
C VAL A 592 -15.32 -41.23 -30.68
N ALA A 593 -15.85 -40.47 -31.64
CA ALA A 593 -15.37 -39.14 -32.01
C ALA A 593 -16.48 -38.34 -32.70
N GLY A 594 -16.47 -37.02 -32.54
CA GLY A 594 -17.38 -36.08 -33.21
C GLY A 594 -16.89 -34.65 -32.98
N ALA A 595 -17.22 -33.74 -33.90
CA ALA A 595 -17.03 -32.30 -33.68
C ALA A 595 -18.30 -31.74 -33.01
N ASP A 596 -18.11 -30.91 -31.97
CA ASP A 596 -19.18 -30.11 -31.37
C ASP A 596 -19.81 -29.12 -32.35
#